data_AF-A0A1M4PNV0-F1
#
_entry.id   AF-A0A1M4PNV0-F1
#
_cell.length_a   1.000
_cell.length_b   1.000
_cell.length_c   1.000
_cell.angle_alpha   90.00
_cell.angle_beta   90.00
_cell.angle_gamma   90.00
#
_symmetry.space_group_name_H-M   'P 1'
#
loop_
_entity.id
_entity.type
_entity.pdbx_description
1 polymer ?
#
loop_
_entity_poly.entity_id
_entity_poly.type
_entity_poly.pdbx_seq_one_letter_code
_entity_poly.pdbx_strand_id
1 'polypeptide(L)' 'MKKGQVLIVVPVYNEADRIADTIKGLKEIELIDEILIVNDGSTDKTGEVIEELDVSIITITKKQRQRFCNEKSDRRKGI' A
#
# COMPACT_ATOMS: atom_id res chain seq x y z
N MET A 1 12.53 2.34 -24.59
CA MET A 1 11.96 1.22 -23.82
C MET A 1 10.59 1.66 -23.32
N LYS A 2 9.53 0.85 -23.47
CA LYS A 2 8.24 1.15 -22.83
C LYS A 2 8.44 0.95 -21.33
N LYS A 3 8.39 2.04 -20.55
CA LYS A 3 8.14 1.96 -19.10
C LYS A 3 6.77 1.32 -18.90
N GLY A 4 6.68 0.26 -18.10
CA GLY A 4 5.42 -0.37 -17.71
C GLY A 4 5.30 -1.87 -18.02
N GLN A 5 6.28 -2.69 -17.65
CA GLN A 5 6.16 -4.15 -17.71
C GLN A 5 5.94 -4.78 -16.33
N VAL A 6 6.47 -4.19 -15.24
CA VAL A 6 6.32 -4.76 -13.89
C VAL A 6 6.07 -3.68 -12.83
N LEU A 7 4.88 -3.70 -12.24
CA LEU A 7 4.51 -2.97 -11.03
C LEU A 7 4.53 -3.92 -9.84
N ILE A 8 5.29 -3.57 -8.80
CA ILE A 8 5.24 -4.25 -7.51
C ILE A 8 4.30 -3.50 -6.57
N VAL A 9 3.34 -4.23 -6.00
CA VAL A 9 2.44 -3.72 -4.97
C VAL A 9 2.88 -4.29 -3.62
N VAL A 10 3.18 -3.41 -2.67
CA VAL A 10 3.64 -3.77 -1.32
C VAL A 10 2.54 -3.39 -0.32
N PRO A 11 1.76 -4.35 0.20
CA PRO A 11 0.84 -4.08 1.29
C PRO A 11 1.62 -3.86 2.58
N VAL A 12 1.27 -2.84 3.36
CA VAL A 12 1.99 -2.45 4.57
C VAL A 12 1.00 -2.22 5.72
N TYR A 13 1.31 -2.82 6.88
CA TYR A 13 0.61 -2.61 8.14
C TYR A 13 1.57 -2.75 9.31
N ASN A 14 1.86 -1.66 10.01
CA ASN A 14 2.76 -1.61 11.17
C ASN A 14 4.17 -2.19 10.92
N GLU A 15 4.86 -1.69 9.88
CA GLU A 15 6.17 -2.14 9.42
C GLU A 15 7.21 -1.00 9.43
N ALA A 16 7.07 -0.03 10.34
CA ALA A 16 7.95 1.14 10.43
C ALA A 16 9.44 0.77 10.44
N ASP A 17 9.80 -0.34 11.09
CA ASP A 17 11.18 -0.78 11.26
C ASP A 17 11.76 -1.53 10.05
N ARG A 18 10.94 -1.95 9.07
CA ARG A 18 11.36 -2.85 7.98
C ARG A 18 11.06 -2.34 6.58
N ILE A 19 10.09 -1.45 6.44
CA ILE A 19 9.60 -1.03 5.12
C ILE A 19 10.70 -0.32 4.33
N ALA A 20 11.55 0.48 4.98
CA ALA A 20 12.66 1.17 4.32
C ALA A 20 13.66 0.19 3.67
N ASP A 21 14.09 -0.83 4.41
CA ASP A 21 15.02 -1.85 3.90
C ASP A 21 14.38 -2.67 2.78
N THR A 22 13.09 -2.99 2.91
CA THR A 22 12.33 -3.70 1.88
C THR A 22 12.28 -2.90 0.57
N ILE A 23 11.92 -1.61 0.64
CA ILE A 23 11.87 -0.75 -0.55
C ILE A 23 13.27 -0.57 -1.15
N LYS A 24 14.30 -0.44 -0.31
CA LYS A 24 15.69 -0.34 -0.78
C LYS A 24 16.10 -1.59 -1.58
N GLY A 25 15.83 -2.79 -1.07
CA GLY A 25 16.11 -4.03 -1.79
C GLY A 25 15.32 -4.17 -3.09
N LEU A 26 14.06 -3.73 -3.11
CA LEU A 26 13.25 -3.74 -4.33
C LEU A 26 13.79 -2.77 -5.41
N LYS A 27 14.33 -1.61 -5.00
CA LYS A 27 14.95 -0.65 -5.94
C LYS A 27 16.21 -1.19 -6.62
N GLU A 28 16.84 -2.23 -6.09
CA GLU A 28 18.03 -2.86 -6.69
C GLU A 28 17.68 -3.84 -7.82
N ILE A 29 16.40 -4.19 -8.01
CA ILE A 29 15.96 -5.16 -9.02
C ILE A 29 15.62 -4.43 -10.32
N GLU A 30 16.48 -4.57 -11.34
CA GLU A 30 16.33 -3.90 -12.64
C GLU A 30 15.02 -4.20 -13.39
N LEU A 31 14.37 -5.32 -13.08
CA LEU A 31 13.11 -5.73 -13.71
C LEU A 31 11.91 -4.91 -13.21
N ILE A 32 12.00 -4.28 -12.04
CA ILE A 32 10.89 -3.54 -11.43
C ILE A 32 10.85 -2.13 -12.03
N ASP A 33 9.76 -1.78 -12.70
CA ASP A 33 9.57 -0.43 -13.24
C ASP A 33 9.00 0.53 -12.18
N GLU A 34 8.05 0.04 -11.38
CA GLU A 34 7.27 0.84 -10.46
C GLU A 34 7.01 0.10 -9.14
N ILE A 35 6.96 0.87 -8.04
CA ILE A 35 6.61 0.37 -6.70
C ILE A 35 5.44 1.19 -6.18
N LEU A 36 4.39 0.48 -5.76
CA LEU A 36 3.20 1.03 -5.11
C LEU A 36 3.06 0.44 -3.70
N ILE A 37 3.16 1.30 -2.70
CA ILE A 37 2.83 0.96 -1.32
C ILE A 37 1.33 1.11 -1.09
N VAL A 38 0.72 0.10 -0.46
CA VAL A 38 -0.67 0.16 0.00
C VAL A 38 -0.68 0.06 1.52
N ASN A 39 -0.84 1.19 2.19
CA ASN A 39 -0.92 1.25 3.64
C ASN A 39 -2.37 0.95 4.10
N ASP A 40 -2.59 -0.22 4.72
CA ASP A 40 -3.93 -0.66 5.19
C ASP A 40 -4.30 -0.08 6.57
N GLY A 41 -3.99 1.19 6.78
CA GLY A 41 -4.33 1.90 8.01
C GLY A 41 -3.44 1.51 9.18
N SER A 42 -2.12 1.49 8.97
CA SER A 42 -1.13 1.39 10.03
C SER A 42 -1.40 2.42 11.14
N THR A 43 -1.14 2.01 12.38
CA THR A 43 -1.37 2.83 13.59
C THR A 43 -0.07 3.22 14.29
N ASP A 44 1.05 2.69 13.83
CA ASP A 44 2.40 3.04 14.28
C ASP A 44 3.01 4.13 13.38
N LYS A 45 4.34 4.27 13.42
CA LYS A 45 5.09 5.25 12.63
C LYS A 45 5.25 4.88 11.15
N THR A 46 4.64 3.80 10.68
CA THR A 46 4.77 3.36 9.27
C THR A 46 4.39 4.48 8.31
N GLY A 47 3.34 5.26 8.62
CA GLY A 47 2.90 6.38 7.78
C GLY A 47 3.99 7.43 7.58
N GLU A 48 4.68 7.81 8.66
CA GLU A 48 5.80 8.76 8.62
C GLU A 48 6.95 8.21 7.78
N VAL A 49 7.31 6.93 7.99
CA VAL A 49 8.42 6.29 7.28
C VAL A 49 8.15 6.20 5.79
N ILE A 50 6.95 5.81 5.36
CA ILE A 50 6.65 5.66 3.93
C ILE A 50 6.58 7.00 3.20
N GLU A 51 6.18 8.10 3.87
CA GLU A 51 6.14 9.44 3.27
C GLU A 51 7.53 9.97 2.89
N GLU A 52 8.58 9.49 3.54
CA GLU A 52 9.97 9.81 3.21
C GLU A 52 10.52 8.98 2.04
N LEU A 53 9.80 7.94 1.59
CA LEU A 53 10.23 7.07 0.50
C LEU A 53 9.79 7.63 -0.85
N ASP A 54 10.73 7.68 -1.79
CA ASP A 54 10.48 8.04 -3.20
C ASP A 54 9.82 6.86 -3.95
N VAL A 55 8.54 6.61 -3.67
CA VAL A 55 7.66 5.59 -4.30
C VAL A 55 6.20 6.05 -4.32
N SER A 56 5.34 5.39 -5.09
CA SER A 56 3.89 5.68 -5.08
C SER A 56 3.22 5.09 -3.84
N ILE A 57 2.28 5.82 -3.23
CA ILE A 57 1.63 5.40 -1.97
C ILE A 57 0.12 5.58 -2.07
N ILE A 58 -0.63 4.57 -1.65
CA ILE A 58 -2.07 4.62 -1.41
C ILE A 58 -2.33 4.26 0.04
N THR A 59 -2.98 5.14 0.79
CA THR A 59 -3.37 4.89 2.17
C THR A 59 -4.87 4.67 2.27
N ILE A 60 -5.28 3.52 2.81
CA ILE A 60 -6.68 3.18 3.00
C ILE A 60 -7.14 3.80 4.34
N THR A 61 -8.03 4.78 4.25
CA THR A 61 -8.57 5.46 5.44
C THR A 61 -9.81 4.74 5.99
N LYS A 62 -10.08 4.88 7.30
CA LYS A 62 -11.28 4.28 7.96
C LYS A 62 -12.61 4.63 7.28
N LYS A 63 -12.76 5.82 6.68
CA LYS A 63 -13.97 6.20 5.92
C LYS A 63 -14.20 5.29 4.70
N GLN A 64 -13.13 4.83 4.05
CA GLN A 64 -13.21 3.90 2.91
C GLN A 64 -13.51 2.47 3.37
N ARG A 65 -12.94 2.01 4.50
CA ARG A 65 -13.26 0.69 5.10
C ARG A 65 -14.71 0.58 5.57
N GLN A 66 -15.22 1.61 6.27
CA GLN A 66 -16.60 1.63 6.76
C GLN A 66 -17.61 1.55 5.61
N ARG A 67 -17.38 2.31 4.52
CA ARG A 67 -18.23 2.28 3.32
C ARG A 67 -18.25 0.89 2.69
N PHE A 68 -17.10 0.25 2.52
CA PHE A 68 -17.03 -1.10 1.95
C PHE A 68 -17.77 -2.14 2.80
N CYS A 69 -17.64 -2.07 4.13
CA CYS A 69 -18.36 -2.97 5.04
C CYS A 69 -19.88 -2.69 5.07
N ASN A 70 -20.30 -1.43 5.00
CA ASN A 70 -21.71 -1.05 4.93
C ASN A 70 -22.34 -1.50 3.61
N GLU A 71 -21.68 -1.26 2.47
CA GLU A 71 -22.14 -1.72 1.14
C GLU A 71 -22.21 -3.26 1.05
N LYS A 72 -21.30 -3.98 1.72
CA LYS A 72 -21.39 -5.45 1.84
C LYS A 72 -22.54 -5.90 2.73
N SER A 73 -22.86 -5.15 3.78
CA SER A 73 -23.98 -5.47 4.68
C SER A 73 -25.33 -5.23 4.01
N ASP A 74 -25.47 -4.15 3.24
CA ASP A 74 -26.68 -3.85 2.48
C ASP A 74 -26.90 -4.87 1.35
N ARG A 75 -25.84 -5.32 0.67
CA ARG A 75 -25.94 -6.40 -0.34
C ARG A 75 -26.34 -7.76 0.23
N ARG A 76 -26.11 -8.03 1.52
CA ARG A 76 -26.51 -9.29 2.18
C ARG A 76 -27.94 -9.26 2.72
N LYS A 77 -28.57 -8.08 2.82
CA LYS A 77 -29.97 -7.92 3.25
C LYS A 77 -30.97 -7.95 2.09
N GLY A 78 -30.48 -8.09 0.85
CA GLY A 78 -31.27 -8.15 -0.38
C GLY A 78 -31.42 -9.55 -0.99
N ILE A 79 -31.31 -10.61 -0.18
CA ILE A 79 -31.69 -12.00 -0.54
C ILE A 79 -32.66 -12.50 0.52
#